data_AF-A0A6L6CEK2-F1
#
_entry.id   AF-A0A6L6CEK2-F1
#
_cell.length_a   1.000
_cell.length_b   1.000
_cell.length_c   1.000
_cell.angle_alpha   90.00
_cell.angle_beta   90.00
_cell.angle_gamma   90.00
#
_symmetry.space_group_name_H-M   'P 1'
#
loop_
_entity.id
_entity.type
_entity.pdbx_description
1 polymer ?
#
loop_
_entity_poly.entity_id
_entity_poly.type
_entity_poly.pdbx_seq_one_letter_code
_entity_poly.pdbx_strand_id
1 'polypeptide(L)' 'MRTTVDVDGAPAGTEGKVILSNGFNWLRYRVLFVNGNEIGDLDHRNIEPIGRSAKRLARQAKRAR' A
#
# COMPACT_ATOMS: atom_id res chain seq x y z
N MET A 1 5.87 -1.20 0.45
CA MET A 1 5.12 0.02 0.08
C MET A 1 5.30 1.01 1.21
N ARG A 2 4.87 2.25 1.01
CA ARG A 2 4.99 3.33 1.98
C ARG A 2 3.60 3.92 2.25
N THR A 3 3.28 4.27 3.49
CA THR A 3 2.06 5.03 3.79
C THR A 3 2.18 6.47 3.33
N THR A 4 1.11 7.02 2.77
CA THR A 4 1.06 8.44 2.33
C THR A 4 0.42 9.35 3.38
N VAL A 5 -0.28 8.77 4.35
CA VAL A 5 -0.96 9.46 5.45
C VAL A 5 -0.59 8.81 6.77
N ASP A 6 -0.77 9.55 7.86
CA ASP A 6 -0.72 8.97 9.19
C ASP A 6 -1.89 8.00 9.35
N VAL A 7 -1.56 6.78 9.75
CA VAL A 7 -2.52 5.70 10.00
C VAL A 7 -2.33 5.21 11.42
N ASP A 8 -3.36 4.59 11.99
CA ASP A 8 -3.33 4.21 13.40
C ASP A 8 -2.16 3.29 13.73
N GLY A 9 -1.17 3.85 14.42
CA GLY A 9 0.08 3.18 14.77
C GLY A 9 1.14 3.07 13.66
N ALA A 10 1.04 3.82 12.56
CA ALA A 10 2.17 4.07 11.66
C ALA A 10 2.10 5.49 11.04
N PRO A 11 3.10 6.35 11.22
CA PRO A 11 3.10 7.67 10.59
C PRO A 11 3.22 7.60 9.06
N ALA A 12 2.87 8.69 8.39
CA ALA A 12 3.10 8.88 6.97
C ALA A 12 4.58 8.65 6.65
N GLY A 13 4.85 7.95 5.56
CA GLY A 13 6.21 7.57 5.16
C GLY A 13 6.68 6.22 5.69
N THR A 14 5.94 5.59 6.61
CA THR A 14 6.31 4.29 7.16
C THR A 14 6.26 3.21 6.09
N GLU A 15 7.33 2.42 6.01
CA GLU A 15 7.39 1.31 5.08
C GLU A 15 6.70 0.08 5.66
N GLY A 16 6.01 -0.65 4.80
CA GLY A 16 5.36 -1.89 5.15
C GLY A 16 5.32 -2.87 3.99
N LYS A 17 4.84 -4.07 4.27
CA LYS A 17 4.62 -5.14 3.32
C LYS A 17 3.13 -5.50 3.26
N VAL A 18 2.55 -5.50 2.06
CA VAL A 18 1.17 -5.94 1.87
C VAL A 18 1.17 -7.45 2.07
N ILE A 19 0.38 -7.92 3.03
CA ILE A 19 0.24 -9.35 3.34
C ILE A 19 -1.11 -9.91 2.88
N LEU A 20 -2.11 -9.05 2.70
CA LEU A 20 -3.40 -9.42 2.12
C LEU A 20 -3.89 -8.32 1.18
N SER A 21 -4.45 -8.72 0.05
CA SER A 21 -5.18 -7.85 -0.85
C SER A 21 -6.51 -8.54 -1.13
N ASN A 22 -7.55 -8.14 -0.41
CA ASN A 22 -8.88 -8.73 -0.53
C ASN A 22 -9.90 -7.63 -0.78
N GLY A 23 -10.84 -7.85 -1.71
CA GLY A 23 -11.94 -6.93 -1.91
C GLY A 23 -13.16 -7.61 -2.50
N PHE A 24 -14.32 -7.40 -1.86
CA PHE A 24 -15.63 -7.86 -2.36
C PHE A 24 -16.36 -6.74 -3.11
N ASN A 25 -16.47 -5.54 -2.50
CA ASN A 25 -16.95 -4.31 -3.16
C ASN A 25 -15.88 -3.19 -3.18
N TRP A 26 -14.92 -3.22 -2.26
CA TRP A 26 -13.76 -2.32 -2.19
C TRP A 26 -12.48 -3.14 -2.04
N LEU A 27 -11.38 -2.69 -2.63
CA LEU A 27 -10.10 -3.37 -2.48
C LEU A 27 -9.44 -2.94 -1.17
N ARG A 28 -9.35 -3.86 -0.22
CA ARG A 28 -8.77 -3.66 1.11
C ARG A 28 -7.40 -4.32 1.20
N TYR A 29 -6.44 -3.55 1.68
CA TYR A 29 -5.06 -3.98 1.90
C TYR A 29 -4.81 -4.18 3.38
N ARG A 30 -4.24 -5.34 3.71
CA ARG A 30 -3.63 -5.57 5.01
C ARG A 30 -2.12 -5.41 4.90
N VAL A 31 -1.58 -4.59 5.77
CA VAL A 31 -0.20 -4.15 5.73
C VAL A 31 0.45 -4.45 7.08
N LEU A 32 1.56 -5.17 7.04
CA LEU A 32 2.47 -5.28 8.16
C LEU A 32 3.57 -4.23 8.00
N PHE A 33 3.63 -3.27 8.91
CA PHE A 33 4.62 -2.21 8.93
C PHE A 33 5.92 -2.66 9.60
N VAL A 34 7.03 -1.98 9.27
CA VAL A 34 8.35 -2.28 9.84
C VAL A 34 8.44 -2.04 11.35
N ASN A 35 7.53 -1.24 11.91
CA ASN A 35 7.41 -1.01 13.35
C ASN A 35 6.67 -2.15 14.08
N GLY A 36 6.19 -3.16 13.37
CA GLY A 36 5.45 -4.30 13.92
C GLY A 36 3.93 -4.12 13.94
N ASN A 37 3.40 -2.95 13.56
CA ASN A 37 1.96 -2.74 13.49
C ASN A 37 1.35 -3.37 12.24
N GLU A 38 0.18 -3.99 12.42
CA GLU A 38 -0.63 -4.50 11.32
C GLU A 38 -1.90 -3.68 11.18
N ILE A 39 -2.14 -3.16 9.97
CA ILE A 39 -3.37 -2.42 9.66
C ILE A 39 -4.09 -3.12 8.53
N GLY A 40 -5.34 -3.51 8.79
CA GLY A 40 -6.16 -4.27 7.86
C GLY A 40 -7.06 -3.44 6.96
N ASP A 41 -7.27 -2.16 7.25
CA ASP A 41 -8.27 -1.32 6.58
C ASP A 41 -7.63 -0.20 5.73
N LEU A 42 -6.69 -0.58 4.86
CA LEU A 42 -6.01 0.38 3.99
C LEU A 42 -6.56 0.30 2.56
N ASP A 43 -6.81 1.47 1.98
CA ASP A 43 -7.15 1.65 0.57
C ASP A 43 -5.87 1.98 -0.22
N HIS A 44 -5.89 1.81 -1.54
CA HIS A 44 -4.81 2.23 -2.43
C HIS A 44 -4.47 3.73 -2.29
N ARG A 45 -5.42 4.57 -1.85
CA ARG A 45 -5.21 6.00 -1.60
C ARG A 45 -4.30 6.29 -0.41
N ASN A 46 -4.18 5.35 0.52
CA ASN A 46 -3.39 5.50 1.74
C ASN A 46 -1.96 4.94 1.58
N ILE A 47 -1.66 4.25 0.48
CA ILE A 47 -0.39 3.56 0.28
C ILE A 47 0.20 3.82 -1.11
N GLU A 48 1.51 4.05 -1.14
CA GLU A 48 2.26 4.18 -2.37
C GLU A 48 3.13 2.93 -2.61
N PRO A 49 3.00 2.26 -3.77
CA PRO A 49 3.90 1.18 -4.12
C PRO A 49 5.32 1.71 -4.30
N ILE A 50 6.30 1.04 -3.69
CA ILE A 50 7.73 1.38 -3.81
C ILE A 50 8.50 0.31 -4.59
N GLY A 51 9.69 0.65 -5.08
CA GLY A 51 10.62 -0.29 -5.70
C GLY A 51 10.06 -1.00 -6.95
N ARG A 52 10.06 -2.34 -6.95
CA ARG A 52 9.64 -3.15 -8.11
C ARG A 52 8.17 -2.96 -8.46
N SER A 53 7.31 -2.83 -7.44
CA SER A 53 5.87 -2.61 -7.65
C SER A 53 5.59 -1.25 -8.30
N ALA A 54 6.31 -0.21 -7.89
CA ALA A 54 6.24 1.13 -8.52
C ALA A 54 6.61 1.07 -10.00
N LYS A 55 7.75 0.43 -10.32
CA LYS A 55 8.21 0.25 -11.71
C LYS A 55 7.19 -0.51 -12.56
N ARG A 56 6.55 -1.55 -12.01
CA ARG A 56 5.52 -2.31 -12.72
C ARG A 56 4.27 -1.47 -13.01
N LEU A 57 3.86 -0.63 -12.05
CA LEU A 57 2.71 0.25 -12.22
C LEU A 57 2.98 1.34 -13.27
N ALA A 58 4.15 1.98 -13.22
CA ALA A 58 4.56 2.97 -14.22
C ALA A 58 4.61 2.39 -15.65
N ARG A 59 5.07 1.15 -15.80
CA ARG A 59 5.09 0.46 -17.10
C ARG A 59 3.69 0.15 -17.63
N GLN A 60 2.74 -0.19 -16.75
CA GLN A 60 1.34 -0.39 -17.13
C GLN A 60 0.68 0.93 -17.54
N ALA A 61 0.90 2.01 -16.79
CA ALA A 61 0.39 3.33 -17.13
C ALA A 61 0.87 3.81 -18.51
N LYS A 62 2.14 3.56 -18.87
CA LYS A 62 2.68 3.89 -20.21
C LYS A 62 2.03 3.08 -21.34
N ARG A 63 1.51 1.88 -21.07
CA ARG A 63 0.84 1.03 -22.07
C ARG A 63 -0.64 1.34 -22.22
N ALA A 64 -1.24 2.02 -21.25
CA ALA A 64 -2.64 2.42 -21.27
C ALA A 64 -2.86 3.77 -21.99
N ARG A 65 -1.80 4.38 -22.54
CA ARG A 65 -1.79 5.62 -23.29
C ARG A 65 -1.36 5.34 -24.73
#